data_AF-A0AAC9R6A1-F1
#
_entry.id   AF-A0AAC9R6A1-F1
#
_cell.length_a   1.000
_cell.length_b   1.000
_cell.length_c   1.000
_cell.angle_alpha   90.00
_cell.angle_beta   90.00
_cell.angle_gamma   90.00
#
_symmetry.space_group_name_H-M   'P 1'
#
loop_
_entity.id
_entity.type
_entity.pdbx_description
1 polymer ?
#
loop_
_entity_poly.entity_id
_entity_poly.type
_entity_poly.pdbx_seq_one_letter_code
_entity_poly.pdbx_strand_id
1 'polypeptide(L)'
;MESIQEGVNDSDLWLVFLSSATLDSVNAREELKTFYNRVISSRTLSKKWFIVRLDQVDTSQMFLNLGDYKYYDLKEHSIFDLYKELSKKLKKV
;
A
#
# COMPACT_ATOMS: atom_id res chain seq x y z
N MET A 1 5.49 -12.51 -12.52
CA MET A 1 4.13 -12.32 -11.97
C MET A 1 3.79 -13.36 -10.91
N GLU A 2 4.17 -14.63 -11.07
CA GLU A 2 3.95 -15.67 -10.04
C GLU A 2 4.51 -15.29 -8.66
N SER A 3 5.74 -14.77 -8.58
CA SER A 3 6.36 -14.40 -7.30
C SER A 3 5.61 -13.28 -6.55
N ILE A 4 5.00 -12.34 -7.27
CA ILE A 4 4.15 -11.30 -6.67
C ILE A 4 2.87 -11.94 -6.11
N GLN A 5 2.33 -12.93 -6.84
CA GLN A 5 1.08 -13.60 -6.49
C GLN A 5 1.23 -14.51 -5.27
N GLU A 6 2.34 -15.22 -5.14
CA GLU A 6 2.70 -15.96 -3.93
C GLU A 6 2.83 -14.99 -2.74
N GLY A 7 3.52 -13.86 -2.94
CA GLY A 7 3.59 -12.79 -1.94
C GLY A 7 2.22 -12.26 -1.51
N VAL A 8 1.22 -12.25 -2.40
CA VAL A 8 -0.17 -11.84 -2.06
C VAL A 8 -0.82 -12.83 -1.12
N ASN A 9 -0.63 -14.11 -1.38
CA ASN A 9 -1.31 -15.16 -0.66
C ASN A 9 -0.68 -15.41 0.71
N ASP A 10 0.65 -15.36 0.81
CA ASP A 10 1.39 -15.82 1.98
C ASP A 10 1.65 -14.73 3.02
N SER A 11 1.43 -13.47 2.67
CA SER A 11 1.67 -12.34 3.59
C SER A 11 0.51 -12.09 4.57
N ASP A 12 0.85 -11.68 5.79
CA ASP A 12 -0.12 -11.22 6.79
C ASP A 12 -0.62 -9.79 6.51
N LEU A 13 0.25 -8.98 5.91
CA LEU A 13 0.00 -7.57 5.60
C LEU A 13 0.78 -7.13 4.37
N TRP A 14 0.12 -6.32 3.54
CA TRP A 14 0.71 -5.60 2.43
C TRP A 14 1.14 -4.21 2.86
N LEU A 15 2.40 -3.86 2.65
CA LEU A 15 2.92 -2.52 2.89
C LEU A 15 3.31 -1.89 1.56
N VAL A 16 2.59 -0.84 1.16
CA VAL A 16 2.78 -0.17 -0.13
C VAL A 16 3.41 1.19 0.12
N PHE A 17 4.55 1.45 -0.52
CA PHE A 17 5.21 2.74 -0.50
C PHE A 17 4.89 3.50 -1.78
N LEU A 18 4.42 4.73 -1.62
CA LEU A 18 4.07 5.63 -2.71
C LEU A 18 5.00 6.83 -2.67
N SER A 19 5.55 7.17 -3.83
CA SER A 19 6.27 8.42 -4.04
C SER A 19 5.87 9.03 -5.40
N SER A 20 6.29 10.26 -5.64
CA SER A 20 6.21 10.90 -6.96
C SER A 20 6.81 10.02 -8.06
N ALA A 21 7.95 9.37 -7.81
CA ALA A 21 8.58 8.46 -8.77
C ALA A 21 7.76 7.20 -9.08
N THR A 22 6.81 6.80 -8.21
CA THR A 22 5.86 5.71 -8.49
C THR A 22 4.97 6.05 -9.71
N LEU A 23 4.66 7.33 -9.93
CA LEU A 23 3.84 7.78 -11.07
C LEU A 23 4.58 7.67 -12.41
N ASP A 24 5.90 7.83 -12.38
CA ASP A 24 6.72 7.85 -13.59
C ASP A 24 7.15 6.45 -14.05
N SER A 25 7.06 5.45 -13.15
CA SER A 25 7.46 4.07 -13.43
C SER A 25 6.29 3.21 -13.93
N VAL A 26 6.40 2.74 -15.18
CA VAL A 26 5.44 1.80 -15.79
C VAL A 26 5.27 0.55 -14.94
N ASN A 27 6.38 -0.04 -14.48
CA ASN A 27 6.33 -1.26 -13.67
C ASN A 27 5.66 -1.01 -12.31
N ALA A 28 6.00 0.10 -11.64
CA ALA A 28 5.41 0.42 -10.35
C ALA A 28 3.89 0.68 -10.45
N ARG A 29 3.44 1.30 -11.55
CA ARG A 29 2.02 1.49 -11.85
C ARG A 29 1.28 0.17 -12.07
N GLU A 30 1.87 -0.77 -12.80
CA GLU A 30 1.26 -2.09 -13.02
C GLU A 30 1.23 -2.93 -11.74
N GLU A 31 2.25 -2.83 -10.88
CA GLU A 31 2.24 -3.44 -9.55
C GLU A 31 1.14 -2.85 -8.66
N LEU A 32 1.02 -1.50 -8.62
CA LEU A 32 0.00 -0.80 -7.85
C LEU A 32 -1.42 -1.16 -8.33
N LYS A 33 -1.63 -1.25 -9.65
CA LYS A 33 -2.88 -1.72 -10.25
C LYS A 33 -3.22 -3.14 -9.82
N THR A 34 -2.23 -4.03 -9.83
CA THR A 34 -2.40 -5.43 -9.42
C THR A 34 -2.78 -5.52 -7.95
N PHE A 35 -2.11 -4.75 -7.08
CA PHE A 35 -2.45 -4.62 -5.68
C PHE A 35 -3.88 -4.10 -5.48
N TYR A 36 -4.27 -3.02 -6.15
CA TYR A 36 -5.63 -2.47 -6.03
C TYR A 36 -6.68 -3.51 -6.40
N ASN A 37 -6.54 -4.15 -7.56
CA ASN A 37 -7.52 -5.09 -8.08
C ASN A 37 -7.67 -6.34 -7.18
N ARG A 38 -6.57 -6.82 -6.60
CA ARG A 38 -6.55 -8.09 -5.85
C ARG A 38 -6.75 -7.92 -4.35
N VAL A 39 -6.20 -6.87 -3.75
CA VAL A 39 -6.16 -6.69 -2.29
C VAL A 39 -7.20 -5.67 -1.82
N ILE A 40 -7.41 -4.59 -2.58
CA ILE A 40 -8.34 -3.52 -2.19
C ILE A 40 -9.76 -3.79 -2.70
N SER A 41 -9.92 -4.05 -4.01
CA SER A 41 -11.24 -4.18 -4.62
C SER A 41 -11.82 -5.59 -4.56
N SER A 42 -11.00 -6.63 -4.34
CA SER A 42 -11.51 -7.99 -4.26
C SER A 42 -12.24 -8.20 -2.93
N ARG A 43 -13.45 -8.78 -3.00
CA ARG A 43 -14.22 -9.18 -1.81
C ARG A 43 -13.71 -10.49 -1.20
N THR A 44 -12.80 -11.18 -1.89
CA THR A 44 -12.35 -12.54 -1.57
C THR A 44 -11.07 -12.57 -0.74
N LEU A 45 -10.17 -11.59 -0.92
CA LEU A 45 -8.94 -11.46 -0.12
C LEU A 45 -9.13 -10.37 0.93
N SER A 46 -9.64 -10.73 2.10
CA SER A 46 -9.67 -9.84 3.28
C SER A 46 -8.28 -9.68 3.91
N LYS A 47 -7.25 -9.42 3.09
CA LYS A 47 -5.88 -9.25 3.54
C LYS A 47 -5.70 -7.83 4.09
N LYS A 48 -4.90 -7.72 5.15
CA LYS A 48 -4.58 -6.40 5.71
C LYS A 48 -3.62 -5.70 4.77
N TRP A 49 -3.82 -4.42 4.56
CA TRP A 49 -2.91 -3.60 3.76
C TRP A 49 -2.67 -2.23 4.40
N PHE A 50 -1.57 -1.57 4.08
CA PHE A 50 -1.19 -0.29 4.64
C PHE A 50 -0.41 0.50 3.60
N ILE A 51 -0.75 1.78 3.44
CA ILE A 51 -0.15 2.62 2.41
C ILE A 51 0.64 3.75 3.08
N VAL A 52 1.90 3.90 2.69
CA VAL A 52 2.84 4.90 3.17
C VAL A 52 3.20 5.84 2.04
N ARG A 53 3.03 7.15 2.24
CA ARG A 53 3.54 8.17 1.33
C ARG A 53 4.92 8.61 1.78
N LEU A 54 5.88 8.54 0.87
CA LEU A 54 7.27 8.94 1.09
C LEU A 54 7.51 10.42 0.79
N ASP A 55 6.70 11.00 -0.10
CA ASP A 55 6.78 12.40 -0.49
C ASP A 55 5.39 13.00 -0.75
N GLN A 56 5.35 14.25 -1.24
CA GLN A 56 4.12 14.98 -1.54
C GLN A 56 3.52 14.47 -2.85
N VAL A 57 3.00 13.25 -2.81
CA VAL A 57 2.37 12.65 -3.95
C VAL A 57 0.85 12.78 -3.87
N ASP A 58 0.27 13.27 -4.96
CA ASP A 58 -1.18 13.38 -5.10
C ASP A 58 -1.74 12.01 -5.49
N THR A 59 -2.26 11.30 -4.49
CA THR A 59 -2.80 9.95 -4.68
C THR A 59 -4.10 9.93 -5.48
N SER A 60 -4.76 11.08 -5.68
CA SER A 60 -5.90 11.20 -6.59
C SER A 60 -5.48 10.99 -8.05
N GLN A 61 -4.21 11.25 -8.38
CA GLN A 61 -3.66 11.10 -9.72
C GLN A 61 -3.13 9.69 -10.01
N MET A 62 -3.00 8.83 -8.99
CA MET A 62 -2.41 7.50 -9.15
C MET A 62 -3.37 6.46 -9.73
N PHE A 63 -4.57 6.34 -9.14
CA PHE A 63 -5.59 5.38 -9.54
C PHE A 63 -6.96 5.84 -9.02
N LEU A 64 -8.04 5.56 -9.76
CA LEU A 64 -9.40 5.88 -9.33
C LEU A 64 -9.65 5.32 -7.92
N ASN A 65 -10.04 6.20 -6.99
CA ASN A 65 -10.43 5.89 -5.61
C ASN A 65 -9.29 5.52 -4.64
N LEU A 66 -8.01 5.58 -5.03
CA LEU A 66 -6.95 5.50 -4.01
C LEU A 66 -7.12 6.65 -3.01
N GLY A 67 -7.39 7.87 -3.49
CA GLY A 67 -7.54 9.08 -2.66
C GLY A 67 -8.49 8.96 -1.45
N ASP A 68 -9.44 8.02 -1.47
CA ASP A 68 -10.43 7.82 -0.41
C ASP A 68 -9.91 7.01 0.79
N TYR A 69 -8.71 6.42 0.68
CA TYR A 69 -8.10 5.63 1.75
C TYR A 69 -7.26 6.48 2.72
N LYS A 70 -7.06 5.95 3.93
CA LYS A 70 -6.12 6.53 4.89
C LYS A 70 -4.68 6.19 4.51
N TYR A 71 -3.83 7.20 4.58
CA TYR A 71 -2.40 7.10 4.31
C TYR A 71 -1.60 7.42 5.56
N TYR A 72 -0.43 6.82 5.66
CA TYR A 72 0.59 7.28 6.59
C TYR A 72 1.58 8.17 5.85
N ASP A 73 1.71 9.41 6.28
CA ASP A 73 2.67 10.35 5.69
C ASP A 73 4.00 10.28 6.43
N LEU A 74 5.04 9.77 5.77
CA LEU A 74 6.36 9.63 6.37
C LEU A 74 7.08 10.98 6.53
N LYS A 75 6.63 12.04 5.84
CA LYS A 75 7.18 13.39 6.06
C LYS A 75 6.61 14.04 7.32
N GLU A 76 5.38 13.70 7.67
CA GLU A 76 4.68 14.29 8.82
C GLU A 76 4.85 13.48 10.11
N HIS A 77 5.25 12.22 9.99
CA HIS A 77 5.31 11.28 11.11
C HIS A 77 6.60 10.44 11.11
N SER A 78 6.96 9.90 12.28
CA SER A 78 8.21 9.16 12.47
C SER A 78 8.12 7.69 12.07
N ILE A 79 9.20 7.09 11.56
CA ILE A 79 9.27 5.63 11.30
C ILE A 79 8.82 4.79 12.51
N PHE A 80 9.05 5.28 13.73
CA PHE A 80 8.61 4.61 14.95
C PHE A 80 7.07 4.57 15.10
N ASP A 81 6.36 5.62 14.69
CA ASP A 81 4.90 5.63 14.68
C ASP A 81 4.33 4.72 13.58
N LEU A 82 5.00 4.65 12.42
CA LEU A 82 4.66 3.65 11.40
C LEU A 82 4.77 2.23 11.96
N TYR A 83 5.86 1.93 12.67
CA TYR A 83 6.04 0.63 13.34
C TYR A 83 4.91 0.33 14.33
N LYS A 84 4.50 1.30 15.14
CA LYS A 84 3.37 1.14 16.08
C LYS A 84 2.06 0.81 15.34
N GLU A 85 1.74 1.56 14.29
CA GLU A 85 0.50 1.36 13.52
C GLU A 85 0.49 0.00 12.81
N LEU A 86 1.61 -0.42 12.23
CA LEU A 86 1.75 -1.74 11.62
C LEU A 86 1.60 -2.86 12.66
N SER A 87 2.20 -2.71 13.84
CA SER A 87 2.12 -3.68 14.93
C SER A 87 0.67 -3.88 15.42
N LYS A 88 -0.07 -2.77 15.61
CA LYS A 88 -1.51 -2.79 15.93
C LYS A 88 -2.30 -3.54 14.85
N LYS A 89 -2.05 -3.21 13.58
CA LYS A 89 -2.76 -3.82 12.45
C LYS A 89 -2.48 -5.32 12.36
N LEU A 90 -1.27 -5.75 12.67
CA LEU A 90 -0.88 -7.16 12.71
C LEU A 90 -1.41 -7.93 13.94
N LYS A 91 -2.04 -7.27 14.93
CA LYS A 91 -2.43 -7.88 16.23
C LYS A 91 -1.24 -8.48 17.00
N LYS A 92 -0.04 -7.91 16.85
CA LYS A 92 1.14 -8.34 17.62
C LYS A 92 1.23 -7.69 19.01
N VAL A 93 0.24 -6.86 19.38
CA VAL A 93 0.03 -6.26 20.71
C VAL A 93 -1.47 -6.11 20.93
#